data_AF-A0A7G1I729-F1
#
_entry.id   AF-A0A7G1I729-F1
#
_cell.length_a   1.000
_cell.length_b   1.000
_cell.length_c   1.000
_cell.angle_alpha   90.00
_cell.angle_beta   90.00
_cell.angle_gamma   90.00
#
_symmetry.space_group_name_H-M   'P 1'
#
loop_
_entity.id
_entity.type
_entity.pdbx_description
1 polymer ?
#
loop_
_entity_poly.entity_id
_entity_poly.type
_entity_poly.pdbx_seq_one_letter_code
_entity_poly.pdbx_strand_id
1 'polypeptide(L)'
;MADLFDEIDRSLLAITAVSIVLIGVLLLVVYRSVVLATIPLLTVGVSLGVARPIVSLLGLTGSMTVSNFTIALMTAMVLGVGTDYAIFILASYHEGRRGKLPVTQAITRSGKKISGILIASAVTIAVAFSAMILTKIGLFRAAGPPVAIAVAITLAVSVSLPYALLSIAGRRGYAEPRAINEFRWRHIGAQIVRRSGWLTAASLVVLVSLALVLATIKINFDENSMQLRGTESRIGYEKVSAHWGHNEAAPEFLVIRSDHDMRDTDDLAALEVVATNIARLPDVAFVRSITRPLGTPSKQTAIGYQVGLVSDRLGDASRRIGESAPDLERLGQGVTQLLNGAESAKASYPN
;
A
#
# COMPACT_ATOMS: atom_id res chain seq x y z
N MET A 1 -10.80 4.20 6.83
CA MET A 1 -10.44 3.13 5.87
C MET A 1 -11.67 2.56 5.15
N ALA A 2 -12.76 2.22 5.84
CA ALA A 2 -13.98 1.74 5.17
C ALA A 2 -14.55 2.75 4.13
N ASP A 3 -14.69 4.02 4.50
CA ASP A 3 -15.15 5.08 3.58
C ASP A 3 -14.23 5.23 2.36
N LEU A 4 -12.92 5.10 2.55
CA LEU A 4 -11.94 5.16 1.46
C LEU A 4 -12.16 4.01 0.47
N PHE A 5 -12.40 2.78 0.96
CA PHE A 5 -12.63 1.64 0.09
C PHE A 5 -13.96 1.73 -0.65
N ASP A 6 -15.04 2.15 0.02
CA ASP A 6 -16.35 2.34 -0.63
C ASP A 6 -16.30 3.47 -1.69
N GLU A 7 -15.59 4.55 -1.39
CA GLU A 7 -15.38 5.65 -2.34
C GLU A 7 -14.48 5.23 -3.50
N ILE A 8 -13.46 4.40 -3.28
CA ILE A 8 -12.66 3.80 -4.35
C ILE A 8 -13.54 2.93 -5.24
N ASP A 9 -14.38 2.05 -4.69
CA ASP A 9 -15.21 1.15 -5.50
C ASP A 9 -16.23 1.92 -6.36
N ARG A 10 -16.90 2.92 -5.78
CA ARG A 10 -17.79 3.83 -6.54
C ARG A 10 -17.02 4.60 -7.60
N SER A 11 -15.86 5.14 -7.24
CA SER A 11 -15.01 5.88 -8.17
C SER A 11 -14.52 5.00 -9.31
N LEU A 12 -14.15 3.74 -9.05
CA LEU A 12 -13.72 2.81 -10.08
C LEU A 12 -14.84 2.48 -11.05
N LEU A 13 -16.06 2.26 -10.56
CA LEU A 13 -17.22 2.07 -11.42
C LEU A 13 -17.51 3.33 -12.25
N ALA A 14 -17.50 4.50 -11.62
CA ALA A 14 -17.73 5.78 -12.30
C ALA A 14 -16.66 6.07 -13.36
N ILE A 15 -15.37 5.93 -13.03
CA ILE A 15 -14.25 6.11 -13.95
C ILE A 15 -14.33 5.12 -15.10
N THR A 16 -14.65 3.85 -14.83
CA THR A 16 -14.81 2.85 -15.89
C THR A 16 -15.95 3.22 -16.83
N ALA A 17 -17.11 3.58 -16.30
CA ALA A 17 -18.27 3.98 -17.09
C ALA A 17 -18.00 5.25 -17.92
N VAL A 18 -17.44 6.29 -17.30
CA VAL A 18 -17.07 7.54 -17.98
C VAL A 18 -16.02 7.28 -19.05
N SER A 19 -15.01 6.44 -18.78
CA SER A 19 -13.97 6.09 -19.75
C SER A 19 -14.56 5.33 -20.95
N ILE A 20 -15.45 4.36 -20.71
CA ILE A 20 -16.13 3.63 -21.79
C ILE A 20 -16.99 4.57 -22.64
N VAL A 21 -17.72 5.49 -22.02
CA VAL A 21 -18.53 6.50 -22.74
C VAL A 21 -17.62 7.42 -23.55
N LEU A 22 -16.54 7.94 -22.96
CA LEU A 22 -15.60 8.83 -23.63
C LEU A 22 -14.91 8.14 -24.82
N ILE A 23 -14.43 6.92 -24.62
CA ILE A 23 -13.87 6.07 -25.68
C ILE A 23 -14.92 5.84 -26.76
N GLY A 24 -16.15 5.49 -26.39
CA GLY A 24 -17.24 5.23 -27.33
C GLY A 24 -17.57 6.46 -28.18
N VAL A 25 -17.65 7.65 -27.56
CA VAL A 25 -17.86 8.92 -28.25
C VAL A 25 -16.67 9.21 -29.18
N LEU A 26 -15.43 9.06 -28.72
CA LEU A 26 -14.24 9.27 -29.53
C LEU A 26 -14.23 8.34 -30.75
N LEU A 27 -14.50 7.05 -30.57
CA LEU A 27 -14.58 6.07 -31.65
C LEU A 27 -15.72 6.40 -32.62
N LEU A 28 -16.88 6.83 -32.13
CA LEU A 28 -18.00 7.24 -32.96
C LEU A 28 -17.64 8.50 -33.77
N VAL A 29 -16.93 9.46 -33.19
CA VAL A 29 -16.45 10.65 -33.91
C VAL A 29 -15.42 10.28 -34.99
N VAL A 30 -14.48 9.39 -34.67
CA VAL A 30 -13.41 8.96 -35.58
C VAL A 30 -13.95 8.13 -36.75
N TYR A 31 -14.75 7.10 -36.45
CA TYR A 31 -15.23 6.16 -37.45
C TYR A 31 -16.56 6.55 -38.08
N ARG A 32 -17.35 7.42 -37.43
CA ARG A 32 -18.69 7.86 -37.85
C ARG A 32 -19.66 6.70 -38.15
N SER A 33 -19.39 5.53 -37.58
CA SER A 33 -20.14 4.29 -37.74
C SER A 33 -20.24 3.58 -36.39
N VAL A 34 -21.48 3.33 -35.96
CA VAL A 34 -21.77 2.64 -34.70
C VAL A 34 -21.17 1.23 -34.72
N VAL A 35 -21.29 0.51 -35.84
CA VAL A 35 -20.78 -0.85 -35.97
C VAL A 35 -19.26 -0.90 -35.77
N LEU A 36 -18.53 0.04 -36.34
CA LEU A 36 -17.07 0.12 -36.20
C LEU A 36 -16.65 0.52 -34.79
N ALA A 37 -17.38 1.41 -34.13
CA ALA A 37 -17.13 1.79 -32.74
C ALA A 37 -17.43 0.64 -31.75
N THR A 38 -18.42 -0.20 -32.05
CA THR A 38 -18.79 -1.35 -31.21
C THR A 38 -17.70 -2.43 -31.20
N ILE A 39 -16.89 -2.58 -32.25
CA ILE A 39 -15.85 -3.63 -32.30
C ILE A 39 -14.79 -3.44 -31.20
N PRO A 40 -14.12 -2.28 -31.06
CA PRO A 40 -13.23 -2.02 -29.92
C PRO A 40 -13.93 -2.10 -28.57
N LEU A 41 -15.14 -1.55 -28.44
CA LEU A 41 -15.88 -1.55 -27.17
C LEU A 41 -16.22 -2.96 -26.69
N LEU A 42 -16.70 -3.83 -27.59
CA LEU A 42 -16.97 -5.23 -27.25
C LEU A 42 -15.68 -5.98 -26.93
N THR A 43 -14.60 -5.70 -27.65
CA THR A 43 -13.30 -6.33 -27.41
C THR A 43 -12.83 -6.04 -25.99
N VAL A 44 -12.83 -4.76 -25.60
CA VAL A 44 -12.45 -4.33 -24.25
C VAL A 44 -13.42 -4.83 -23.19
N GLY A 45 -14.74 -4.79 -23.47
CA GLY A 45 -15.74 -5.30 -22.55
C GLY A 45 -15.55 -6.79 -22.23
N VAL A 46 -15.29 -7.60 -23.26
CA VAL A 46 -14.95 -9.02 -23.09
C VAL A 46 -13.60 -9.19 -22.41
N SER A 47 -12.58 -8.40 -22.76
CA SER A 47 -11.28 -8.44 -22.07
C SER A 47 -11.42 -8.17 -20.58
N LEU A 48 -12.19 -7.15 -20.17
CA LEU A 48 -12.46 -6.87 -18.76
C LEU A 48 -13.29 -7.98 -18.11
N GLY A 49 -14.30 -8.49 -18.81
CA GLY A 49 -15.18 -9.57 -18.35
C GLY A 49 -14.46 -10.90 -18.14
N VAL A 50 -13.35 -11.15 -18.86
CA VAL A 50 -12.53 -12.36 -18.72
C VAL A 50 -11.34 -12.13 -17.78
N ALA A 51 -10.67 -10.98 -17.87
CA ALA A 51 -9.48 -10.70 -17.06
C ALA A 51 -9.81 -10.60 -15.56
N ARG A 52 -10.92 -9.91 -15.20
CA ARG A 52 -11.30 -9.72 -13.79
C ARG A 52 -11.55 -11.06 -13.07
N PRO A 53 -12.38 -11.98 -13.57
CA PRO A 53 -12.60 -13.27 -12.90
C PRO A 53 -11.34 -14.12 -12.82
N ILE A 54 -10.52 -14.17 -13.89
CA ILE A 54 -9.29 -14.97 -13.89
C ILE A 54 -8.32 -14.45 -12.82
N VAL A 55 -8.10 -13.14 -12.76
CA VAL A 55 -7.25 -12.53 -11.73
C VAL A 55 -7.85 -12.73 -10.33
N SER A 56 -9.16 -12.61 -10.18
CA SER A 56 -9.84 -12.86 -8.91
C SER A 56 -9.67 -14.31 -8.44
N LEU A 57 -9.76 -15.29 -9.34
CA LEU A 57 -9.53 -16.70 -9.03
C LEU A 57 -8.08 -16.95 -8.58
N LEU A 58 -7.10 -16.34 -9.25
CA LEU A 58 -5.69 -16.40 -8.83
C LEU A 58 -5.44 -15.73 -7.48
N GLY A 59 -6.26 -14.73 -7.12
CA GLY A 59 -6.26 -14.15 -5.78
C GLY A 59 -6.77 -15.13 -4.72
N LEU A 60 -7.85 -15.86 -5.01
CA LEU A 60 -8.45 -16.84 -4.09
C LEU A 60 -7.55 -18.05 -3.83
N THR A 61 -6.71 -18.45 -4.80
CA THR A 61 -5.73 -19.54 -4.61
C THR A 61 -4.54 -19.13 -3.73
N GLY A 62 -4.51 -17.91 -3.20
CA GLY A 62 -3.41 -17.38 -2.39
C GLY A 62 -2.13 -17.10 -3.18
N SER A 63 -2.19 -17.21 -4.52
CA SER A 63 -1.02 -17.01 -5.38
C SER A 63 -0.66 -15.54 -5.54
N MET A 64 -1.64 -14.64 -5.37
CA MET A 64 -1.48 -13.20 -5.61
C MET A 64 -2.36 -12.39 -4.66
N THR A 65 -1.87 -11.23 -4.20
CA THR A 65 -2.69 -10.27 -3.47
C THR A 65 -3.37 -9.33 -4.45
N VAL A 66 -4.70 -9.31 -4.45
CA VAL A 66 -5.50 -8.41 -5.28
C VAL A 66 -6.02 -7.28 -4.38
N SER A 67 -5.63 -6.05 -4.72
CA SER A 67 -6.09 -4.84 -4.04
C SER A 67 -6.95 -3.99 -4.96
N ASN A 68 -7.69 -3.02 -4.43
CA ASN A 68 -8.45 -2.08 -5.25
C ASN A 68 -7.53 -1.26 -6.18
N PHE A 69 -6.30 -0.96 -5.75
CA PHE A 69 -5.29 -0.34 -6.60
C PHE A 69 -4.94 -1.22 -7.81
N THR A 70 -4.77 -2.53 -7.59
CA THR A 70 -4.53 -3.51 -8.67
C THR A 70 -5.69 -3.51 -9.66
N ILE A 71 -6.94 -3.52 -9.18
CA ILE A 71 -8.15 -3.52 -10.03
C ILE A 71 -8.23 -2.23 -10.85
N ALA A 72 -7.93 -1.09 -10.24
CA ALA A 72 -7.89 0.22 -10.88
C ALA A 72 -6.90 0.24 -12.04
N LEU A 73 -5.66 -0.13 -11.74
CA LEU A 73 -4.54 -0.11 -12.68
C LEU A 73 -4.77 -1.11 -13.82
N MET A 74 -5.25 -2.31 -13.50
CA MET A 74 -5.64 -3.32 -14.46
C MET A 74 -6.74 -2.80 -15.39
N THR A 75 -7.80 -2.20 -14.84
CA THR A 75 -8.93 -1.72 -15.64
C THR A 75 -8.49 -0.63 -16.62
N ALA A 76 -7.69 0.34 -16.16
CA ALA A 76 -7.15 1.39 -17.01
C ALA A 76 -6.26 0.83 -18.12
N MET A 77 -5.42 -0.16 -17.80
CA MET A 77 -4.52 -0.79 -18.77
C MET A 77 -5.29 -1.60 -19.82
N VAL A 78 -6.25 -2.43 -19.40
CA VAL A 78 -7.08 -3.23 -20.31
C VAL A 78 -7.92 -2.34 -21.23
N LEU A 79 -8.46 -1.23 -20.70
CA LEU A 79 -9.17 -0.23 -21.50
C LEU A 79 -8.27 0.31 -22.61
N GLY A 80 -7.10 0.87 -22.27
CA GLY A 80 -6.20 1.46 -23.26
C GLY A 80 -5.64 0.45 -24.26
N VAL A 81 -5.07 -0.64 -23.76
CA VAL A 81 -4.43 -1.67 -24.59
C VAL A 81 -5.46 -2.37 -25.49
N GLY A 82 -6.63 -2.71 -24.96
CA GLY A 82 -7.68 -3.36 -25.73
C GLY A 82 -8.27 -2.45 -26.81
N THR A 83 -8.45 -1.15 -26.53
CA THR A 83 -8.89 -0.20 -27.57
C THR A 83 -7.84 -0.05 -28.66
N ASP A 84 -6.57 0.12 -28.29
CA ASP A 84 -5.48 0.36 -29.24
C ASP A 84 -5.29 -0.84 -30.17
N TYR A 85 -5.33 -2.05 -29.61
CA TYR A 85 -5.23 -3.28 -30.38
C TYR A 85 -6.38 -3.42 -31.38
N ALA A 86 -7.62 -3.17 -30.96
CA ALA A 86 -8.76 -3.20 -31.87
C ALA A 86 -8.66 -2.11 -32.96
N ILE A 87 -8.18 -0.90 -32.62
CA ILE A 87 -7.94 0.18 -33.58
C ILE A 87 -6.86 -0.20 -34.60
N PHE A 88 -5.72 -0.77 -34.17
CA PHE A 88 -4.67 -1.21 -35.08
C PHE A 88 -5.14 -2.29 -36.05
N ILE A 89 -5.91 -3.26 -35.56
CA ILE A 89 -6.51 -4.30 -36.39
C ILE A 89 -7.48 -3.68 -37.39
N LEU A 90 -8.36 -2.80 -36.94
CA LEU A 90 -9.33 -2.14 -37.79
C LEU A 90 -8.66 -1.24 -38.85
N ALA A 91 -7.60 -0.52 -38.47
CA ALA A 91 -6.82 0.31 -39.38
C ALA A 91 -6.16 -0.53 -40.50
N SER A 92 -5.52 -1.65 -40.15
CA SER A 92 -4.91 -2.53 -41.15
C SER A 92 -5.95 -3.27 -41.99
N TYR A 93 -7.10 -3.62 -41.44
CA TYR A 93 -8.22 -4.16 -42.21
C TYR A 93 -8.70 -3.14 -43.26
N HIS A 94 -8.91 -1.88 -42.85
CA HIS A 94 -9.30 -0.80 -43.74
C HIS A 94 -8.25 -0.50 -44.82
N GLU A 95 -6.95 -0.60 -44.51
CA GLU A 95 -5.87 -0.50 -45.51
C GLU A 95 -6.04 -1.56 -46.60
N GLY A 96 -6.31 -2.82 -46.21
CA GLY A 96 -6.59 -3.91 -47.14
C GLY A 96 -7.85 -3.67 -47.99
N ARG A 97 -8.93 -3.20 -47.36
CA ARG A 97 -10.20 -2.89 -48.05
C ARG A 97 -10.05 -1.74 -49.05
N ARG A 98 -9.26 -0.70 -48.74
CA ARG A 98 -8.93 0.37 -49.68
C ARG A 98 -8.09 -0.12 -50.86
N GLY A 99 -7.22 -1.10 -50.62
CA GLY A 99 -6.54 -1.86 -51.67
C GLY A 99 -7.46 -2.80 -52.47
N LYS A 100 -8.78 -2.70 -52.31
CA LYS A 100 -9.81 -3.50 -52.97
C LYS A 100 -9.72 -5.01 -52.67
N LEU A 101 -9.08 -5.40 -51.58
CA LEU A 101 -9.05 -6.80 -51.16
C LEU A 101 -10.42 -7.26 -50.66
N PRO A 102 -10.89 -8.48 -51.00
CA PRO A 102 -12.05 -9.09 -50.38
C PRO A 102 -11.92 -9.16 -48.85
N VAL A 103 -13.04 -9.12 -48.13
CA VAL A 103 -13.08 -9.09 -46.65
C VAL A 103 -12.21 -10.17 -46.02
N THR A 104 -12.33 -11.42 -46.47
CA THR A 104 -11.55 -12.55 -45.94
C THR A 104 -10.05 -12.35 -46.15
N GLN A 105 -9.63 -11.85 -47.31
CA GLN A 105 -8.22 -11.60 -47.60
C GLN A 105 -7.67 -10.40 -46.81
N ALA A 106 -8.48 -9.35 -46.62
CA ALA A 106 -8.10 -8.19 -45.81
C ALA A 106 -7.89 -8.58 -44.33
N ILE A 107 -8.75 -9.45 -43.78
CA ILE A 107 -8.62 -10.00 -42.43
C ILE A 107 -7.34 -10.84 -42.29
N THR A 108 -7.12 -11.79 -43.20
CA THR A 108 -5.92 -12.65 -43.16
C THR A 108 -4.63 -11.84 -43.31
N ARG A 109 -4.62 -10.84 -44.20
CA ARG A 109 -3.48 -9.91 -44.36
C ARG A 109 -3.24 -9.10 -43.09
N SER A 110 -4.29 -8.56 -42.48
CA SER A 110 -4.20 -7.83 -41.22
C SER A 110 -3.63 -8.72 -40.11
N GLY A 111 -4.15 -9.93 -39.97
CA GLY A 111 -3.63 -10.91 -39.00
C GLY A 111 -2.13 -11.14 -39.13
N LYS A 112 -1.64 -11.40 -40.35
CA LYS A 112 -0.20 -11.60 -40.61
C LYS A 112 0.65 -10.36 -40.36
N LYS A 113 0.14 -9.16 -40.71
CA LYS A 113 0.88 -7.89 -40.58
C LYS A 113 0.95 -7.40 -39.12
N ILE A 114 -0.16 -7.52 -38.39
CA ILE A 114 -0.38 -6.78 -37.16
C ILE A 114 -0.18 -7.66 -35.90
N SER A 115 -0.39 -8.98 -35.98
CA SER A 115 -0.22 -9.88 -34.82
C SER A 115 1.15 -9.76 -34.14
N GLY A 116 2.24 -9.74 -34.90
CA GLY A 116 3.58 -9.58 -34.34
C GLY A 116 3.78 -8.27 -33.58
N ILE A 117 3.15 -7.18 -34.07
CA ILE A 117 3.19 -5.86 -33.43
C ILE A 117 2.42 -5.89 -32.11
N LEU A 118 1.23 -6.51 -32.07
CA LEU A 118 0.45 -6.66 -30.84
C LEU A 118 1.19 -7.49 -29.81
N ILE A 119 1.75 -8.63 -30.22
CA ILE A 119 2.50 -9.52 -29.32
C ILE A 119 3.70 -8.79 -28.74
N ALA A 120 4.49 -8.09 -29.55
CA ALA A 120 5.65 -7.32 -29.08
C ALA A 120 5.25 -6.23 -28.08
N SER A 121 4.17 -5.50 -28.37
CA SER A 121 3.60 -4.49 -27.45
C SER A 121 3.16 -5.12 -26.13
N ALA A 122 2.38 -6.20 -26.18
CA ALA A 122 1.84 -6.87 -25.00
C ALA A 122 2.96 -7.45 -24.12
N VAL A 123 3.99 -8.05 -24.73
CA VAL A 123 5.16 -8.55 -24.02
C VAL A 123 5.92 -7.41 -23.34
N THR A 124 6.11 -6.28 -24.02
CA THR A 124 6.80 -5.13 -23.45
C THR A 124 6.04 -4.58 -22.24
N ILE A 125 4.72 -4.46 -22.33
CA ILE A 125 3.86 -4.00 -21.24
C ILE A 125 3.87 -5.02 -20.09
N ALA A 126 3.74 -6.32 -20.39
CA ALA A 126 3.75 -7.38 -19.39
C ALA A 126 5.09 -7.43 -18.63
N VAL A 127 6.23 -7.27 -19.34
CA VAL A 127 7.57 -7.20 -18.74
C VAL A 127 7.70 -5.95 -17.86
N ALA A 128 7.24 -4.79 -18.32
CA ALA A 128 7.28 -3.55 -17.54
C ALA A 128 6.48 -3.66 -16.24
N PHE A 129 5.28 -4.25 -16.27
CA PHE A 129 4.49 -4.50 -15.07
C PHE A 129 5.08 -5.59 -14.18
N SER A 130 5.69 -6.63 -14.76
CA SER A 130 6.36 -7.68 -14.00
C SER A 130 7.58 -7.13 -13.23
N ALA A 131 8.26 -6.10 -13.75
CA ALA A 131 9.34 -5.41 -13.03
C ALA A 131 8.89 -4.81 -11.68
N MET A 132 7.60 -4.54 -11.49
CA MET A 132 7.09 -4.07 -10.19
C MET A 132 7.27 -5.09 -9.06
N ILE A 133 7.51 -6.38 -9.37
CA ILE A 133 7.87 -7.40 -8.36
C ILE A 133 9.10 -6.99 -7.54
N LEU A 134 10.00 -6.20 -8.14
CA LEU A 134 11.23 -5.71 -7.51
C LEU A 134 10.99 -4.56 -6.51
N THR A 135 9.76 -4.06 -6.40
CA THR A 135 9.44 -2.95 -5.49
C THR A 135 9.32 -3.41 -4.04
N LYS A 136 9.73 -2.54 -3.10
CA LYS A 136 9.62 -2.81 -1.64
C LYS A 136 8.22 -2.52 -1.11
N ILE A 137 7.50 -1.60 -1.73
CA ILE A 137 6.14 -1.22 -1.32
C ILE A 137 5.17 -2.32 -1.79
N GLY A 138 4.53 -2.98 -0.82
CA GLY A 138 3.65 -4.13 -1.06
C GLY A 138 2.54 -3.85 -2.08
N LEU A 139 2.00 -2.62 -2.09
CA LEU A 139 0.96 -2.19 -3.03
C LEU A 139 1.40 -2.32 -4.50
N PHE A 140 2.60 -1.83 -4.84
CA PHE A 140 3.12 -1.90 -6.20
C PHE A 140 3.55 -3.33 -6.56
N ARG A 141 4.21 -4.02 -5.62
CA ARG A 141 4.65 -5.40 -5.80
C ARG A 141 3.49 -6.35 -6.10
N ALA A 142 2.37 -6.17 -5.41
CA ALA A 142 1.14 -6.93 -5.59
C ALA A 142 0.42 -6.61 -6.91
N ALA A 143 0.50 -5.37 -7.40
CA ALA A 143 -0.25 -4.93 -8.56
C ALA A 143 0.35 -5.37 -9.91
N GLY A 144 1.68 -5.45 -10.01
CA GLY A 144 2.36 -5.74 -11.28
C GLY A 144 1.93 -7.06 -11.95
N PRO A 145 2.06 -8.20 -11.26
CA PRO A 145 1.81 -9.50 -11.88
C PRO A 145 0.35 -9.70 -12.35
N PRO A 146 -0.70 -9.32 -11.58
CA PRO A 146 -2.08 -9.36 -12.07
C PRO A 146 -2.32 -8.53 -13.33
N VAL A 147 -1.70 -7.36 -13.44
CA VAL A 147 -1.83 -6.47 -14.60
C VAL A 147 -1.15 -7.08 -15.83
N ALA A 148 0.02 -7.68 -15.66
CA ALA A 148 0.71 -8.40 -16.74
C ALA A 148 -0.15 -9.56 -17.30
N ILE A 149 -0.81 -10.31 -16.41
CA ILE A 149 -1.75 -11.38 -16.80
C ILE A 149 -2.95 -10.79 -17.55
N ALA A 150 -3.53 -9.70 -17.04
CA ALA A 150 -4.66 -9.05 -17.70
C ALA A 150 -4.32 -8.54 -19.11
N VAL A 151 -3.10 -8.03 -19.33
CA VAL A 151 -2.60 -7.64 -20.65
C VAL A 151 -2.46 -8.85 -21.57
N ALA A 152 -1.95 -9.98 -21.08
CA ALA A 152 -1.86 -11.21 -21.86
C ALA A 152 -3.26 -11.75 -22.27
N ILE A 153 -4.22 -11.70 -21.36
CA ILE A 153 -5.63 -12.03 -21.65
C ILE A 153 -6.21 -11.07 -22.69
N THR A 154 -5.95 -9.76 -22.53
CA THR A 154 -6.42 -8.72 -23.46
C THR A 154 -5.84 -8.93 -24.86
N LEU A 155 -4.56 -9.32 -24.96
CA LEU A 155 -3.95 -9.72 -26.22
C LEU A 155 -4.69 -10.92 -26.83
N ALA A 156 -4.92 -11.99 -26.06
CA ALA A 156 -5.60 -13.20 -26.54
C ALA A 156 -7.02 -12.90 -27.07
N VAL A 157 -7.77 -12.04 -26.37
CA VAL A 157 -9.09 -11.57 -26.82
C VAL A 157 -8.94 -10.69 -28.07
N SER A 158 -7.96 -9.79 -28.11
CA SER A 158 -7.76 -8.86 -29.24
C SER A 158 -7.31 -9.56 -30.52
N VAL A 159 -6.56 -10.66 -30.44
CA VAL A 159 -6.16 -11.42 -31.63
C VAL A 159 -7.24 -12.38 -32.14
N SER A 160 -8.37 -12.51 -31.44
CA SER A 160 -9.47 -13.42 -31.80
C SER A 160 -10.75 -12.66 -32.11
N LEU A 161 -11.30 -11.94 -31.12
CA LEU A 161 -12.63 -11.36 -31.17
C LEU A 161 -12.79 -10.25 -32.22
N PRO A 162 -11.90 -9.25 -32.35
CA PRO A 162 -11.99 -8.24 -33.41
C PRO A 162 -12.06 -8.83 -34.82
N TYR A 163 -11.24 -9.84 -35.12
CA TYR A 163 -11.23 -10.49 -36.43
C TYR A 163 -12.52 -11.25 -36.70
N ALA A 164 -13.07 -11.93 -35.68
CA ALA A 164 -14.37 -12.58 -35.79
C ALA A 164 -15.49 -11.57 -36.06
N LEU A 165 -15.54 -10.46 -35.31
CA LEU A 165 -16.52 -9.39 -35.50
C LEU A 165 -16.38 -8.73 -36.87
N LEU A 166 -15.16 -8.46 -37.32
CA LEU A 166 -14.88 -7.93 -38.66
C LEU A 166 -15.31 -8.88 -39.77
N SER A 167 -15.19 -10.18 -39.58
CA SER A 167 -15.63 -11.16 -40.58
C SER A 167 -17.15 -11.10 -40.79
N ILE A 168 -17.91 -10.87 -39.73
CA ILE A 168 -19.37 -10.77 -39.75
C ILE A 168 -19.80 -9.40 -40.30
N ALA A 169 -19.23 -8.32 -39.76
CA ALA A 169 -19.58 -6.96 -40.14
C ALA A 169 -19.15 -6.65 -41.59
N GLY A 170 -17.97 -7.12 -42.00
CA GLY A 170 -17.45 -6.95 -43.35
C GLY A 170 -18.28 -7.68 -44.40
N ARG A 171 -18.76 -8.91 -44.14
CA ARG A 171 -19.66 -9.63 -45.07
C ARG A 171 -20.98 -8.90 -45.31
N ARG A 172 -21.44 -8.12 -44.33
CA ARG A 172 -22.66 -7.30 -44.42
C ARG A 172 -22.42 -5.89 -44.98
N GLY A 173 -21.18 -5.54 -45.32
CA GLY A 173 -20.82 -4.20 -45.83
C GLY A 173 -20.80 -3.09 -44.77
N TYR A 174 -20.95 -3.42 -43.48
CA TYR A 174 -20.98 -2.43 -42.40
C TYR A 174 -19.60 -1.99 -41.91
N ALA A 175 -18.53 -2.61 -42.42
CA ALA A 175 -17.15 -2.32 -42.04
C ALA A 175 -16.33 -1.68 -43.19
N GLU A 176 -16.98 -0.98 -44.12
CA GLU A 176 -16.24 -0.35 -45.22
C GLU A 176 -15.43 0.87 -44.77
N PRO A 177 -14.19 1.04 -45.28
CA PRO A 177 -13.33 2.15 -44.90
C PRO A 177 -13.85 3.47 -45.46
N ARG A 178 -13.76 4.52 -44.65
CA ARG A 178 -13.95 5.89 -45.13
C ARG A 178 -12.80 6.31 -46.06
N ALA A 179 -13.09 7.16 -47.04
CA ALA A 179 -12.09 7.87 -47.82
C ALA A 179 -11.29 8.83 -46.92
N ILE A 180 -9.96 8.66 -46.87
CA ILE A 180 -9.08 9.57 -46.14
C ILE A 180 -8.47 10.56 -47.14
N ASN A 181 -8.51 11.84 -46.80
CA ASN A 181 -7.76 12.87 -47.51
C ASN A 181 -6.36 13.00 -46.87
N GLU A 182 -5.39 12.28 -47.43
CA GLU A 182 -4.00 12.23 -46.94
C GLU A 182 -3.21 13.51 -47.24
N PHE A 183 -3.73 14.41 -48.08
CA PHE A 183 -3.01 15.60 -48.55
C PHE A 183 -2.56 16.52 -47.41
N ARG A 184 -3.46 16.80 -46.46
CA ARG A 184 -3.16 17.66 -45.30
C ARG A 184 -2.08 17.03 -44.40
N TRP A 185 -2.19 15.74 -44.13
CA TRP A 185 -1.23 15.00 -43.30
C TRP A 185 0.14 14.92 -43.95
N ARG A 186 0.20 14.70 -45.27
CA ARG A 186 1.46 14.70 -46.02
C ARG A 186 2.15 16.07 -46.00
N HIS A 187 1.37 17.15 -46.11
CA HIS A 187 1.92 18.51 -46.05
C HIS A 187 2.45 18.86 -44.66
N ILE A 188 1.70 18.51 -43.61
CA ILE A 188 2.13 18.69 -42.21
C ILE A 188 3.40 17.86 -41.94
N GLY A 189 3.42 16.59 -42.35
CA GLY A 189 4.59 15.72 -42.20
C GLY A 189 5.84 16.28 -42.86
N ALA A 190 5.72 16.77 -44.10
CA ALA A 190 6.83 17.41 -44.82
C ALA A 190 7.33 18.68 -44.11
N GLN A 191 6.42 19.49 -43.54
CA GLN A 191 6.79 20.68 -42.78
C GLN A 191 7.49 20.35 -41.46
N ILE A 192 7.07 19.30 -40.75
CA ILE A 192 7.70 18.81 -39.52
C ILE A 192 9.13 18.35 -39.82
N VAL A 193 9.33 17.52 -40.84
CA VAL A 193 10.66 17.01 -41.21
C VAL A 193 11.60 18.17 -41.59
N ARG A 194 11.11 19.16 -42.34
CA ARG A 194 11.90 20.32 -42.73
C ARG A 194 12.32 21.21 -41.55
N ARG A 195 11.56 21.20 -40.45
CA ARG A 195 11.83 21.98 -39.22
C ARG A 195 12.25 21.09 -38.04
N SER A 196 12.69 19.86 -38.30
CA SER A 196 12.91 18.83 -37.27
C SER A 196 13.85 19.29 -36.15
N GLY A 197 14.95 19.96 -36.47
CA GLY A 197 15.91 20.44 -35.47
C GLY A 197 15.30 21.41 -34.45
N TRP A 198 14.61 22.45 -34.93
CA TRP A 198 13.94 23.41 -34.05
C TRP A 198 12.79 22.78 -33.27
N LEU A 199 11.97 21.95 -33.91
CA LEU A 199 10.84 21.29 -33.25
C LEU A 199 11.31 20.30 -32.16
N THR A 200 12.41 19.60 -32.39
CA THR A 200 13.02 18.69 -31.40
C THR A 200 13.63 19.47 -30.24
N ALA A 201 14.30 20.60 -30.51
CA ALA A 201 14.82 21.46 -29.45
C ALA A 201 13.67 22.06 -28.61
N ALA A 202 12.62 22.57 -29.26
CA ALA A 202 11.46 23.11 -28.58
C ALA A 202 10.73 22.04 -27.74
N SER A 203 10.51 20.84 -28.28
CA SER A 203 9.87 19.76 -27.51
C SER A 203 10.73 19.30 -26.35
N LEU A 204 12.06 19.23 -26.51
CA LEU A 204 12.98 18.89 -25.43
C LEU A 204 12.95 19.93 -24.31
N VAL A 205 12.96 21.23 -24.64
CA VAL A 205 12.85 22.30 -23.66
C VAL A 205 11.53 22.21 -22.88
N VAL A 206 10.42 21.92 -23.56
CA VAL A 206 9.12 21.71 -22.90
C VAL A 206 9.14 20.47 -21.99
N LEU A 207 9.69 19.35 -22.44
CA LEU A 207 9.76 18.13 -21.63
C LEU A 207 10.69 18.30 -20.42
N VAL A 208 11.84 18.97 -20.58
CA VAL A 208 12.79 19.23 -19.49
C VAL A 208 12.20 20.23 -18.49
N SER A 209 11.51 21.27 -18.94
CA SER A 209 10.85 22.22 -18.05
C SER A 209 9.71 21.56 -17.25
N LEU A 210 8.91 20.69 -17.88
CA LEU A 210 7.94 19.88 -17.15
C LEU A 210 8.60 18.90 -16.18
N ALA A 211 9.73 18.29 -16.57
CA ALA A 211 10.49 17.40 -15.70
C ALA A 211 11.09 18.14 -14.50
N LEU A 212 11.46 19.42 -14.62
CA LEU A 212 12.00 20.22 -13.52
C LEU A 212 11.01 20.38 -12.36
N VAL A 213 9.70 20.26 -12.62
CA VAL A 213 8.67 20.24 -11.58
C VAL A 213 8.89 19.06 -10.61
N LEU A 214 9.44 17.93 -11.08
CA LEU A 214 9.73 16.79 -10.19
C LEU A 214 10.77 17.13 -9.11
N ALA A 215 11.65 18.12 -9.34
CA ALA A 215 12.60 18.56 -8.32
C ALA A 215 11.93 19.25 -7.11
N THR A 216 10.65 19.65 -7.25
CA THR A 216 9.87 20.26 -6.17
C THR A 216 9.02 19.26 -5.39
N ILE A 217 9.04 17.97 -5.77
CA ILE A 217 8.23 16.94 -5.13
C ILE A 217 8.72 16.70 -3.70
N LYS A 218 7.80 16.85 -2.74
CA LYS A 218 7.98 16.40 -1.36
C LYS A 218 7.25 15.08 -1.19
N ILE A 219 8.01 14.01 -0.92
CA ILE A 219 7.44 12.69 -0.66
C ILE A 219 6.92 12.67 0.77
N ASN A 220 5.63 12.38 0.93
CA ASN A 220 4.98 12.17 2.21
C ASN A 220 4.30 10.79 2.21
N PHE A 221 4.38 10.09 3.33
CA PHE A 221 3.75 8.78 3.55
C PHE A 221 2.53 8.87 4.48
N ASP A 222 2.07 10.09 4.81
CA ASP A 222 0.86 10.31 5.58
C ASP A 222 -0.40 9.92 4.78
N GLU A 223 -0.95 8.74 5.07
CA GLU A 223 -2.17 8.23 4.43
C GLU A 223 -3.41 9.08 4.75
N ASN A 224 -3.44 9.81 5.88
CA ASN A 224 -4.57 10.68 6.21
C ASN A 224 -4.64 11.90 5.29
N SER A 225 -3.47 12.37 4.82
CA SER A 225 -3.39 13.44 3.83
C SER A 225 -4.02 13.05 2.48
N MET A 226 -4.15 11.74 2.20
CA MET A 226 -4.75 11.21 0.96
C MET A 226 -6.29 11.20 0.97
N GLN A 227 -6.94 11.38 2.13
CA GLN A 227 -8.40 11.36 2.21
C GLN A 227 -9.00 12.64 1.60
N LEU A 228 -9.96 12.46 0.69
CA LEU A 228 -10.74 13.53 0.07
C LEU A 228 -11.34 14.45 1.15
N ARG A 229 -11.31 15.76 0.90
CA ARG A 229 -11.85 16.78 1.82
C ARG A 229 -13.36 16.57 1.97
N GLY A 230 -13.82 15.92 3.05
CA GLY A 230 -15.24 15.85 3.42
C GLY A 230 -15.80 14.52 3.95
N THR A 231 -15.02 13.46 4.12
CA THR A 231 -15.55 12.19 4.66
C THR A 231 -15.81 12.25 6.16
N GLU A 232 -16.80 11.50 6.65
CA GLU A 232 -17.11 11.40 8.09
C GLU A 232 -15.92 10.86 8.89
N SER A 233 -15.20 9.88 8.35
CA SER A 233 -13.95 9.36 8.92
C SER A 233 -12.90 10.47 9.15
N ARG A 234 -12.71 11.37 8.18
CA ARG A 234 -11.74 12.47 8.29
C ARG A 234 -12.17 13.47 9.36
N ILE A 235 -13.45 13.83 9.39
CA ILE A 235 -14.01 14.75 10.40
C ILE A 235 -13.86 14.14 11.80
N GLY A 236 -14.12 12.84 11.94
CA GLY A 236 -13.90 12.10 13.18
C GLY A 236 -12.44 12.13 13.60
N TYR A 237 -11.53 11.82 12.68
CA TYR A 237 -10.09 11.84 12.93
C TYR A 237 -9.58 13.24 13.31
N GLU A 238 -10.02 14.29 12.62
CA GLU A 238 -9.67 15.68 12.93
C GLU A 238 -10.20 16.08 14.31
N LYS A 239 -11.41 15.66 14.70
CA LYS A 239 -11.96 15.90 16.05
C LYS A 239 -11.18 15.15 17.13
N VAL A 240 -10.82 13.89 16.89
CA VAL A 240 -10.01 13.08 17.80
C VAL A 240 -8.63 13.72 17.98
N SER A 241 -7.97 14.06 16.87
CA SER A 241 -6.66 14.71 16.87
C SER A 241 -6.69 16.09 17.53
N ALA A 242 -7.77 16.86 17.36
CA ALA A 242 -7.94 18.16 18.02
C ALA A 242 -8.17 18.04 19.54
N HIS A 243 -8.84 16.97 20.00
CA HIS A 243 -9.15 16.77 21.42
C HIS A 243 -8.00 16.13 22.20
N TRP A 244 -7.37 15.09 21.64
CA TRP A 244 -6.33 14.28 22.31
C TRP A 244 -4.90 14.57 21.80
N GLY A 245 -4.75 15.32 20.71
CA GLY A 245 -3.47 15.54 20.06
C GLY A 245 -3.06 14.39 19.14
N HIS A 246 -2.13 14.67 18.21
CA HIS A 246 -1.67 13.68 17.22
C HIS A 246 -1.07 12.41 17.86
N ASN A 247 -0.36 12.54 18.98
CA ASN A 247 0.34 11.43 19.63
C ASN A 247 -0.60 10.38 20.24
N GLU A 248 -1.82 10.76 20.63
CA GLU A 248 -2.84 9.80 21.06
C GLU A 248 -3.70 9.28 19.91
N ALA A 249 -3.90 10.08 18.86
CA ALA A 249 -4.68 9.68 17.69
C ALA A 249 -3.94 8.64 16.82
N ALA A 250 -2.60 8.66 16.82
CA ALA A 250 -1.76 7.72 16.09
C ALA A 250 -0.47 7.39 16.88
N PRO A 251 -0.56 6.57 17.95
CA PRO A 251 0.61 6.21 18.74
C PRO A 251 1.55 5.28 17.94
N GLU A 252 2.85 5.46 18.14
CA GLU A 252 3.87 4.53 17.67
C GLU A 252 4.13 3.45 18.72
N PHE A 253 4.30 2.19 18.28
CA PHE A 253 4.49 1.06 19.16
C PHE A 253 5.92 0.53 19.06
N LEU A 254 6.63 0.51 20.20
CA LEU A 254 7.85 -0.28 20.34
C LEU A 254 7.49 -1.66 20.89
N VAL A 255 7.72 -2.70 20.09
CA VAL A 255 7.49 -4.09 20.51
C VAL A 255 8.80 -4.72 20.95
N ILE A 256 8.88 -5.10 22.22
CA ILE A 256 10.03 -5.81 22.79
C ILE A 256 9.71 -7.30 22.78
N ARG A 257 10.61 -8.11 22.20
CA ARG A 257 10.47 -9.56 22.12
C ARG A 257 11.59 -10.21 22.94
N SER A 258 11.20 -11.04 23.89
CA SER A 258 12.09 -11.89 24.69
C SER A 258 11.86 -13.37 24.38
N ASP A 259 12.83 -14.21 24.72
CA ASP A 259 12.76 -15.67 24.68
C ASP A 259 12.13 -16.28 25.94
N HIS A 260 11.85 -15.47 26.96
CA HIS A 260 11.20 -15.85 28.20
C HIS A 260 10.09 -14.86 28.62
N ASP A 261 9.36 -15.21 29.68
CA ASP A 261 8.29 -14.39 30.25
C ASP A 261 8.87 -13.25 31.09
N MET A 262 8.71 -12.00 30.62
CA MET A 262 9.28 -10.79 31.23
C MET A 262 8.47 -10.23 32.41
N ARG A 263 7.61 -11.03 33.02
CA ARG A 263 6.73 -10.62 34.14
C ARG A 263 7.39 -10.82 35.51
N ASP A 264 8.72 -10.80 35.56
CA ASP A 264 9.49 -10.79 36.80
C ASP A 264 9.98 -9.37 37.15
N THR A 265 10.59 -9.25 38.34
CA THR A 265 10.98 -7.94 38.88
C THR A 265 12.15 -7.32 38.13
N ASP A 266 13.10 -8.15 37.67
CA ASP A 266 14.34 -7.68 37.05
C ASP A 266 14.04 -7.18 35.63
N ASP A 267 13.20 -7.91 34.90
CA ASP A 267 12.76 -7.53 33.56
C ASP A 267 11.85 -6.31 33.55
N LEU A 268 10.95 -6.18 34.53
CA LEU A 268 10.14 -4.96 34.68
C LEU A 268 11.03 -3.74 34.97
N ALA A 269 12.11 -3.90 35.74
CA ALA A 269 13.07 -2.83 35.96
C ALA A 269 13.83 -2.48 34.66
N ALA A 270 14.23 -3.49 33.87
CA ALA A 270 14.84 -3.27 32.56
C ALA A 270 13.90 -2.53 31.60
N LEU A 271 12.62 -2.92 31.55
CA LEU A 271 11.59 -2.25 30.74
C LEU A 271 11.37 -0.79 31.17
N GLU A 272 11.46 -0.48 32.47
CA GLU A 272 11.36 0.89 32.97
C GLU A 272 12.57 1.75 32.56
N VAL A 273 13.78 1.19 32.53
CA VAL A 273 14.97 1.88 32.02
C VAL A 273 14.81 2.19 30.53
N VAL A 274 14.32 1.23 29.73
CA VAL A 274 14.02 1.43 28.31
C VAL A 274 12.98 2.55 28.12
N ALA A 275 11.86 2.48 28.84
CA ALA A 275 10.81 3.50 28.79
C ALA A 275 11.33 4.89 29.17
N THR A 276 12.21 4.98 30.16
CA THR A 276 12.84 6.24 30.59
C THR A 276 13.75 6.83 29.52
N ASN A 277 14.56 6.00 28.86
CA ASN A 277 15.46 6.47 27.81
C ASN A 277 14.69 6.95 26.58
N ILE A 278 13.61 6.26 26.19
CA ILE A 278 12.76 6.67 25.08
C ILE A 278 12.02 7.97 25.40
N ALA A 279 11.51 8.12 26.63
CA ALA A 279 10.82 9.33 27.07
C ALA A 279 11.73 10.58 27.13
N ARG A 280 13.06 10.43 27.02
CA ARG A 280 14.02 11.54 26.95
C ARG A 280 14.30 12.01 25.51
N LEU A 281 13.83 11.31 24.49
CA LEU A 281 14.01 11.73 23.11
C LEU A 281 13.20 13.01 22.82
N PRO A 282 13.76 13.96 22.05
CA PRO A 282 13.13 15.27 21.85
C PRO A 282 11.77 15.22 21.16
N ASP A 283 11.54 14.21 20.32
CA ASP A 283 10.31 14.04 19.53
C ASP A 283 9.28 13.11 20.21
N VAL A 284 9.52 12.69 21.46
CA VAL A 284 8.63 11.78 22.21
C VAL A 284 7.88 12.57 23.29
N ALA A 285 6.56 12.65 23.18
CA ALA A 285 5.74 13.35 24.16
C ALA A 285 5.57 12.58 25.48
N PHE A 286 5.29 11.27 25.40
CA PHE A 286 5.18 10.38 26.56
C PHE A 286 5.32 8.91 26.11
N VAL A 287 5.61 8.01 27.05
CA VAL A 287 5.72 6.57 26.80
C VAL A 287 4.71 5.82 27.67
N ARG A 288 3.75 5.13 27.05
CA ARG A 288 2.84 4.20 27.75
C ARG A 288 3.44 2.80 27.72
N SER A 289 3.71 2.24 28.89
CA SER A 289 4.28 0.89 29.08
C SER A 289 3.60 0.18 30.25
N ILE A 290 3.94 -1.09 30.47
CA ILE A 290 3.46 -1.85 31.66
C ILE A 290 3.88 -1.19 32.98
N THR A 291 5.01 -0.50 33.01
CA THR A 291 5.54 0.24 34.16
C THR A 291 5.00 1.68 34.25
N ARG A 292 4.42 2.19 33.15
CA ARG A 292 3.89 3.56 33.00
C ARG A 292 2.54 3.57 32.26
N PRO A 293 1.47 2.99 32.81
CA PRO A 293 0.21 2.82 32.08
C PRO A 293 -0.43 4.15 31.65
N LEU A 294 -0.20 5.23 32.40
CA LEU A 294 -0.73 6.57 32.11
C LEU A 294 0.29 7.50 31.42
N GLY A 295 1.46 6.99 31.00
CA GLY A 295 2.53 7.81 30.41
C GLY A 295 3.52 8.38 31.43
N THR A 296 3.18 8.33 32.71
CA THR A 296 4.03 8.75 33.83
C THR A 296 4.49 7.55 34.67
N PRO A 297 5.67 7.60 35.31
CA PRO A 297 6.08 6.59 36.28
C PRO A 297 5.01 6.35 37.33
N SER A 298 4.64 5.08 37.56
CA SER A 298 3.76 4.75 38.69
C SER A 298 4.45 5.12 40.00
N LYS A 299 3.69 5.69 40.95
CA LYS A 299 4.24 6.08 42.26
C LYS A 299 4.90 4.90 42.97
N GLN A 300 4.34 3.69 42.84
CA GLN A 300 4.90 2.49 43.47
C GLN A 300 6.15 1.93 42.76
N THR A 301 6.36 2.26 41.49
CA THR A 301 7.50 1.80 40.67
C THR A 301 8.64 2.81 40.67
N ALA A 302 8.39 4.05 41.10
CA ALA A 302 9.41 5.07 41.22
C ALA A 302 10.46 4.65 42.27
N ILE A 303 11.74 4.79 41.92
CA ILE A 303 12.89 4.45 42.79
C ILE A 303 12.76 5.12 44.16
N GLY A 304 12.30 6.38 44.21
CA GLY A 304 12.09 7.10 45.47
C GLY A 304 11.06 6.44 46.40
N TYR A 305 10.02 5.79 45.88
CA TYR A 305 9.03 5.09 46.69
C TYR A 305 9.57 3.77 47.25
N GLN A 306 10.34 3.03 46.46
CA GLN A 306 10.99 1.79 46.94
C GLN A 306 12.01 2.08 48.04
N VAL A 307 12.82 3.13 47.85
CA VAL A 307 13.77 3.60 48.88
C VAL A 307 13.03 4.04 50.15
N GLY A 308 11.92 4.76 50.01
CA GLY A 308 11.05 5.12 51.14
C GLY A 308 10.52 3.90 51.90
N LEU A 309 9.99 2.91 51.18
CA LEU A 309 9.46 1.67 51.78
C LEU A 309 10.54 0.86 52.52
N VAL A 310 11.75 0.79 51.96
CA VAL A 310 12.89 0.12 52.60
C VAL A 310 13.32 0.90 53.84
N SER A 311 13.39 2.23 53.77
CA SER A 311 13.71 3.09 54.90
C SER A 311 12.68 2.94 56.03
N ASP A 312 11.38 2.88 55.71
CA ASP A 312 10.31 2.67 56.69
C ASP A 312 10.43 1.30 57.36
N ARG A 313 10.67 0.24 56.57
CA ARG A 313 10.86 -1.13 57.11
C ARG A 313 12.12 -1.25 57.98
N LEU A 314 13.22 -0.61 57.58
CA LEU A 314 14.44 -0.55 58.38
C LEU A 314 14.23 0.26 59.65
N GLY A 315 13.47 1.35 59.58
CA GLY A 315 13.08 2.15 60.73
C GLY A 315 12.19 1.38 61.71
N ASP A 316 11.21 0.62 61.21
CA ASP A 316 10.38 -0.28 62.02
C ASP A 316 11.20 -1.41 62.65
N ALA A 317 12.11 -2.04 61.89
CA ALA A 317 13.00 -3.07 62.41
C ALA A 317 13.94 -2.51 63.50
N SER A 318 14.51 -1.33 63.27
CA SER A 318 15.33 -0.62 64.26
C SER A 318 14.55 -0.29 65.53
N ARG A 319 13.30 0.19 65.40
CA ARG A 319 12.41 0.43 66.55
C ARG A 319 12.13 -0.85 67.33
N ARG A 320 11.79 -1.95 66.66
CA ARG A 320 11.55 -3.25 67.32
C ARG A 320 12.78 -3.79 68.05
N ILE A 321 13.97 -3.60 67.48
CA ILE A 321 15.23 -3.97 68.14
C ILE A 321 15.45 -3.10 69.39
N GLY A 322 15.19 -1.79 69.29
CA GLY A 322 15.24 -0.88 70.43
C GLY A 322 14.25 -1.23 71.54
N GLU A 323 13.01 -1.58 71.18
CA GLU A 323 11.98 -2.03 72.13
C GLU A 323 12.32 -3.37 72.79
N SER A 324 13.07 -4.24 72.11
CA SER A 324 13.51 -5.54 72.64
C SER A 324 14.79 -5.46 73.48
N ALA A 325 15.50 -4.32 73.45
CA ALA A 325 16.75 -4.12 74.20
C ALA A 325 16.61 -4.33 75.73
N PRO A 326 15.54 -3.86 76.41
CA PRO A 326 15.36 -4.10 77.85
C PRO A 326 15.17 -5.58 78.18
N ASP A 327 14.51 -6.35 77.31
CA ASP A 327 14.31 -7.79 77.52
C ASP A 327 15.60 -8.57 77.27
N LEU A 328 16.44 -8.13 76.34
CA LEU A 328 17.79 -8.66 76.14
C LEU A 328 18.71 -8.36 77.33
N GLU A 329 18.63 -7.17 77.92
CA GLU A 329 19.36 -6.85 79.17
C GLU A 329 18.88 -7.71 80.34
N ARG A 330 17.57 -7.94 80.48
CA ARG A 330 17.02 -8.84 81.50
C ARG A 330 17.51 -10.27 81.33
N LEU A 331 17.55 -10.78 80.10
CA LEU A 331 18.10 -12.10 79.81
C LEU A 331 19.60 -12.17 80.16
N GLY A 332 20.37 -11.15 79.81
CA GLY A 332 21.79 -11.05 80.17
C GLY A 332 22.01 -11.06 81.69
N GLN A 333 21.26 -10.23 82.42
CA GLN A 333 21.31 -10.19 83.88
C GLN A 333 20.89 -11.53 84.52
N GLY A 334 19.88 -12.20 83.96
CA GLY A 334 19.44 -13.53 84.40
C GLY A 334 20.52 -14.61 84.20
N VAL A 335 21.26 -14.58 83.09
CA VAL A 335 22.39 -15.47 82.85
C VAL A 335 23.53 -15.20 83.83
N THR A 336 23.85 -13.93 84.12
CA THR A 336 24.85 -13.59 85.13
C THR A 336 24.43 -14.04 86.52
N GLN A 337 23.14 -13.90 86.88
CA GLN A 337 22.60 -14.43 88.14
C GLN A 337 22.73 -15.96 88.22
N LEU A 338 22.43 -16.68 87.14
CA LEU A 338 22.60 -18.14 87.09
C LEU A 338 24.05 -18.57 87.23
N LEU A 339 24.98 -17.89 86.56
CA LEU A 339 26.43 -18.16 86.66
C LEU A 339 26.94 -17.92 88.10
N ASN A 340 26.58 -16.78 88.69
CA ASN A 340 26.95 -16.45 90.07
C ASN A 340 26.32 -17.45 91.07
N GLY A 341 25.08 -17.88 90.82
CA GLY A 341 24.40 -18.93 91.59
C GLY A 341 25.11 -20.29 91.49
N ALA A 342 25.58 -20.67 90.30
CA ALA A 342 26.33 -21.91 90.08
C ALA A 342 27.72 -21.88 90.74
N GLU A 343 28.43 -20.74 90.70
CA GLU A 343 29.72 -20.57 91.40
C GLU A 343 29.56 -20.61 92.93
N SER A 344 28.53 -19.96 93.46
CA SER A 344 28.23 -19.99 94.90
C SER A 344 27.77 -21.37 95.39
N ALA A 345 27.04 -22.13 94.57
CA ALA A 345 26.72 -23.53 94.84
C ALA A 345 27.97 -24.42 94.84
N LYS A 346 28.90 -24.20 93.89
CA LYS A 346 30.19 -24.92 93.83
C LYS A 346 31.09 -24.60 95.03
N ALA A 347 31.04 -23.37 95.56
CA ALA A 347 31.78 -22.98 96.76
C ALA A 347 31.19 -23.59 98.06
N SER A 348 29.91 -23.96 98.06
CA SER A 348 29.22 -24.54 99.24
C SER A 348 29.39 -26.05 99.39
N TYR A 349 30.05 -26.72 98.43
CA TYR A 349 30.43 -28.13 98.50
C TYR A 349 31.92 -28.31 98.17
N PRO A 350 32.82 -28.11 99.14
CA PRO A 350 34.14 -28.71 99.08
C PRO A 350 34.03 -30.22 99.37
N ASN A 351 34.83 -31.02 98.66
CA ASN A 351 34.94 -32.48 98.77
C ASN A 351 34.89 -33.03 100.20
#